data_AF-A0A329QSM2-F1
#
_entry.id   AF-A0A329QSM2-F1
#
_cell.length_a   1.000
_cell.length_b   1.000
_cell.length_c   1.000
_cell.angle_alpha   90.00
_cell.angle_beta   90.00
_cell.angle_gamma   90.00
#
_symmetry.space_group_name_H-M   'P 1'
#
loop_
_entity.id
_entity.type
_entity.pdbx_description
1 polymer ?
#
loop_
_entity_poly.entity_id
_entity_poly.type
_entity_poly.pdbx_seq_one_letter_code
_entity_poly.pdbx_strand_id
1 'polypeptide(L)'
;MSFDQHRAPTAPADESVVPRRGRGTELILLIFAAGISTFAYVNVDLGVRGDVPPNALAYLSGFFLVAGIAHVVIRMRAPYADPTILPIVVTLCGLGLAMIHRLDLTDDTTLAATQLTWMLVGVALFIGVLIAISDHRVLARYPYLAGLSGLVLLILPLLPFIGHDIRGAQIWIQIAGMSFQPNEAAKIVLIIAFAAYLVKTRDALALAGRRFLGVDLPRARDLGPILLVWLGGLGILTLQNDLGPSILLFGIFVLLIYIATERISWVILGLLLIGVGAFTAYHVVAHVQNRFDLWLNPLDDPSNQIAQSLFGLAHGGAVGTGLGQGYPDMIPIAESDFIGAALGEELGLAGLTAIILLYALLVSRGLKAALVIREPFGKLLAAGLASGLMLQVFIVLGGVTRLIPMSGMTTPFLALGGSSLVMNWALVALLIRLSDAARRPAPTATPSFSDDAVTQVVRVR
;
A
#
# COMPACT_ATOMS: atom_id res chain seq x y z
N MET A 1 -48.94 -32.78 45.62
CA MET A 1 -47.55 -32.88 45.13
C MET A 1 -47.17 -31.55 44.53
N SER A 2 -46.37 -30.77 45.26
CA SER A 2 -45.82 -29.48 44.81
C SER A 2 -44.67 -29.78 43.84
N PHE A 3 -44.79 -29.35 42.58
CA PHE A 3 -43.67 -29.35 41.66
C PHE A 3 -43.02 -27.97 41.69
N ASP A 4 -41.93 -27.91 42.46
CA ASP A 4 -40.98 -26.81 42.50
C ASP A 4 -40.30 -26.72 41.13
N GLN A 5 -40.78 -25.84 40.25
CA GLN A 5 -40.09 -25.52 39.01
C GLN A 5 -38.96 -24.54 39.34
N HIS A 6 -37.78 -25.09 39.62
CA HIS A 6 -36.52 -24.36 39.55
C HIS A 6 -36.42 -23.73 38.15
N ARG A 7 -36.70 -22.43 38.05
CA ARG A 7 -36.24 -21.61 36.92
C ARG A 7 -34.71 -21.70 36.92
N ALA A 8 -34.16 -22.36 35.92
CA ALA A 8 -32.75 -22.26 35.62
C ALA A 8 -32.42 -20.75 35.47
N PRO A 9 -31.36 -20.23 36.12
CA PRO A 9 -30.92 -18.88 35.85
C PRO A 9 -30.63 -18.77 34.36
N THR A 10 -31.33 -17.85 33.68
CA THR A 10 -30.96 -17.41 32.33
C THR A 10 -29.48 -17.09 32.35
N ALA A 11 -28.71 -17.75 31.50
CA ALA A 11 -27.28 -17.49 31.35
C ALA A 11 -27.05 -15.96 31.29
N PRO A 12 -26.04 -15.42 31.97
CA PRO A 12 -25.75 -13.99 31.91
C PRO A 12 -25.61 -13.63 30.44
N ALA A 13 -26.35 -12.61 30.00
CA ALA A 13 -26.23 -12.06 28.66
C ALA A 13 -24.73 -11.82 28.43
N ASP A 14 -24.18 -12.54 27.45
CA ASP A 14 -22.78 -12.49 27.05
C ASP A 14 -22.31 -11.04 27.12
N GLU A 15 -21.41 -10.70 28.05
CA GLU A 15 -20.91 -9.34 28.25
C GLU A 15 -20.40 -8.86 26.90
N SER A 16 -21.22 -8.07 26.20
CA SER A 16 -20.90 -7.64 24.86
C SER A 16 -19.72 -6.69 24.98
N VAL A 17 -18.50 -7.19 24.80
CA VAL A 17 -17.28 -6.39 24.83
C VAL A 17 -17.43 -5.29 23.80
N VAL A 18 -17.78 -4.08 24.26
CA VAL A 18 -17.98 -2.93 23.37
C VAL A 18 -16.62 -2.60 22.74
N PRO A 19 -16.46 -2.73 21.42
CA PRO A 19 -15.20 -2.42 20.76
C PRO A 19 -14.79 -0.97 21.03
N ARG A 20 -13.63 -0.77 21.65
CA ARG A 20 -13.08 0.57 21.90
C ARG A 20 -12.70 1.21 20.57
N ARG A 21 -13.19 2.43 20.32
CA ARG A 21 -12.95 3.21 19.09
C ARG A 21 -11.47 3.60 18.85
N GLY A 22 -10.61 3.50 19.86
CA GLY A 22 -9.15 3.71 19.74
C GLY A 22 -8.69 5.13 19.36
N ARG A 23 -9.60 6.08 19.14
CA ARG A 23 -9.27 7.42 18.62
C ARG A 23 -8.35 8.24 19.53
N GLY A 24 -8.45 8.08 20.85
CA GLY A 24 -7.51 8.72 21.79
C GLY A 24 -6.08 8.20 21.64
N THR A 25 -5.92 6.89 21.45
CA THR A 25 -4.62 6.27 21.14
C THR A 25 -4.08 6.79 19.81
N GLU A 26 -4.93 6.92 18.79
CA GLU A 26 -4.51 7.50 17.51
C GLU A 26 -3.97 8.92 17.69
N LEU A 27 -4.67 9.78 18.43
CA LEU A 27 -4.22 11.16 18.66
C LEU A 27 -2.87 11.22 19.37
N ILE A 28 -2.66 10.39 20.40
CA ILE A 28 -1.37 10.32 21.12
C ILE A 28 -0.24 9.88 20.17
N LEU A 29 -0.50 8.86 19.35
CA LEU A 29 0.47 8.38 18.37
C LEU A 29 0.74 9.42 17.27
N LEU A 30 -0.25 10.24 16.89
CA LEU A 30 -0.06 11.34 15.94
C LEU A 30 0.81 12.46 16.52
N ILE A 31 0.64 12.79 17.80
CA ILE A 31 1.53 13.74 18.50
C ILE A 31 2.97 13.21 18.45
N PHE A 32 3.16 11.92 18.74
CA PHE A 32 4.47 11.29 18.68
C PHE A 32 5.05 11.27 17.25
N ALA A 33 4.24 10.95 16.24
CA ALA A 33 4.63 10.98 14.84
C ALA A 33 5.08 12.39 14.41
N ALA A 34 4.30 13.42 14.71
CA ALA A 34 4.66 14.81 14.42
C ALA A 34 5.93 15.25 15.16
N GLY A 35 6.13 14.76 16.40
CA GLY A 35 7.36 14.93 17.16
C GLY A 35 8.57 14.33 16.46
N ILE A 36 8.50 13.07 16.01
CA ILE A 36 9.57 12.41 15.26
C ILE A 36 9.88 13.18 13.97
N SER A 37 8.86 13.54 13.20
CA SER A 37 9.04 14.25 11.92
C SER A 37 9.69 15.61 12.11
N THR A 38 9.29 16.36 13.13
CA THR A 38 9.89 17.65 13.46
C THR A 38 11.30 17.48 14.01
N PHE A 39 11.54 16.46 14.84
CA PHE A 39 12.87 16.13 15.34
C PHE A 39 13.82 15.83 14.19
N ALA A 40 13.41 15.00 13.22
CA ALA A 40 14.21 14.71 12.04
C ALA A 40 14.52 15.98 11.22
N TYR A 41 13.51 16.82 10.96
CA TYR A 41 13.67 18.09 10.26
C TYR A 41 14.67 19.04 10.96
N VAL A 42 14.55 19.20 12.28
CA VAL A 42 15.47 20.05 13.06
C VAL A 42 16.89 19.49 13.08
N ASN A 43 17.05 18.17 13.19
CA ASN A 43 18.38 17.55 13.17
C ASN A 43 19.06 17.69 11.82
N VAL A 44 18.31 17.69 10.72
CA VAL A 44 18.86 17.96 9.38
C VAL A 44 19.51 19.34 9.36
N ASP A 45 18.76 20.42 9.64
CA ASP A 45 19.33 21.78 9.61
C ASP A 45 20.46 21.97 10.64
N LEU A 46 20.34 21.41 11.84
CA LEU A 46 21.43 21.39 12.83
C LEU A 46 22.68 20.69 12.29
N GLY A 47 22.49 19.58 11.58
CA GLY A 47 23.59 18.81 11.01
C GLY A 47 24.27 19.52 9.84
N VAL A 48 23.48 20.13 8.95
CA VAL A 48 23.99 20.81 7.74
C VAL A 48 24.59 22.18 8.07
N ARG A 49 23.86 22.99 8.84
CA ARG A 49 24.11 24.43 9.02
C ARG A 49 24.62 24.77 10.42
N GLY A 50 24.44 23.89 11.40
CA GLY A 50 24.78 24.15 12.81
C GLY A 50 23.70 24.93 13.58
N ASP A 51 22.58 25.28 12.93
CA ASP A 51 21.53 26.12 13.50
C ASP A 51 20.16 25.44 13.48
N VAL A 52 19.31 25.79 14.45
CA VAL A 52 17.90 25.34 14.47
C VAL A 52 17.11 26.12 13.43
N PRO A 53 16.31 25.45 12.58
CA PRO A 53 15.56 26.14 11.53
C PRO A 53 14.50 27.07 12.17
N PRO A 54 14.43 28.36 11.76
CA PRO A 54 13.56 29.34 12.40
C PRO A 54 12.06 29.01 12.23
N ASN A 55 11.72 28.24 11.20
CA ASN A 55 10.38 27.77 10.89
C ASN A 55 10.06 26.40 11.52
N ALA A 56 10.87 25.86 12.44
CA ALA A 56 10.62 24.56 13.09
C ALA A 56 9.21 24.46 13.72
N LEU A 57 8.76 25.52 14.40
CA LEU A 57 7.42 25.57 14.98
C LEU A 57 6.32 25.62 13.92
N ALA A 58 6.56 26.30 12.80
CA ALA A 58 5.64 26.34 11.67
C ALA A 58 5.53 24.97 11.00
N TYR A 59 6.66 24.26 10.84
CA TYR A 59 6.71 22.89 10.32
C TYR A 59 5.91 21.92 11.20
N LEU A 60 6.19 21.93 12.52
CA LEU A 60 5.48 21.09 13.50
C LEU A 60 3.96 21.36 13.47
N SER A 61 3.57 22.64 13.55
CA SER A 61 2.17 23.03 13.60
C SER A 61 1.42 22.71 12.29
N GLY A 62 2.05 22.92 11.13
CA GLY A 62 1.48 22.55 9.83
C GLY A 62 1.28 21.04 9.70
N PHE A 63 2.29 20.25 10.08
CA PHE A 63 2.22 18.79 10.04
C PHE A 63 1.15 18.24 10.99
N PHE A 64 1.09 18.77 12.22
CA PHE A 64 0.08 18.42 13.20
C PHE A 64 -1.33 18.83 12.75
N LEU A 65 -1.48 20.00 12.10
CA LEU A 65 -2.76 20.45 11.56
C LEU A 65 -3.28 19.48 10.49
N VAL A 66 -2.44 19.13 9.51
CA VAL A 66 -2.83 18.22 8.42
C VAL A 66 -3.18 16.83 8.96
N ALA A 67 -2.35 16.27 9.83
CA ALA A 67 -2.62 15.00 10.50
C ALA A 67 -3.88 15.06 11.38
N GLY A 68 -4.11 16.18 12.06
CA GLY A 68 -5.27 16.45 12.90
C GLY A 68 -6.57 16.52 12.09
N ILE A 69 -6.56 17.15 10.92
CA ILE A 69 -7.71 17.17 10.01
C ILE A 69 -8.06 15.73 9.57
N ALA A 70 -7.06 14.95 9.13
CA ALA A 70 -7.27 13.56 8.77
C ALA A 70 -7.84 12.74 9.95
N HIS A 71 -7.29 12.93 11.16
CA HIS A 71 -7.79 12.31 12.39
C HIS A 71 -9.26 12.62 12.67
N VAL A 72 -9.65 13.89 12.58
CA VAL A 72 -11.05 14.33 12.78
C VAL A 72 -11.97 13.68 11.76
N VAL A 73 -11.57 13.62 10.49
CA VAL A 73 -12.34 12.95 9.44
C VAL A 73 -12.51 11.46 9.73
N ILE A 74 -11.45 10.76 10.13
CA ILE A 74 -11.56 9.33 10.51
C ILE A 74 -12.50 9.18 11.70
N ARG A 75 -12.40 10.04 12.72
CA ARG A 75 -13.28 10.02 13.90
C ARG A 75 -14.75 10.16 13.52
N MET A 76 -15.07 10.91 12.46
CA MET A 76 -16.43 11.08 11.97
C MET A 76 -16.88 9.95 11.03
N ARG A 77 -16.03 9.53 10.09
CA ARG A 77 -16.40 8.66 8.96
C ARG A 77 -16.07 7.19 9.16
N ALA A 78 -15.11 6.88 10.02
CA ALA A 78 -14.58 5.53 10.28
C ALA A 78 -14.17 5.38 11.76
N PRO A 79 -15.11 5.56 12.72
CA PRO A 79 -14.81 5.67 14.15
C PRO A 79 -14.22 4.41 14.78
N TYR A 80 -14.36 3.24 14.15
CA TYR A 80 -13.81 1.96 14.61
C TYR A 80 -12.57 1.54 13.82
N ALA A 81 -11.99 2.40 12.98
CA ALA A 81 -10.75 2.12 12.24
C ALA A 81 -9.55 1.86 13.15
N ASP A 82 -8.44 1.37 12.58
CA ASP A 82 -7.20 1.16 13.33
C ASP A 82 -6.58 2.45 13.79
N PRO A 83 -6.29 2.61 15.09
CA PRO A 83 -5.61 3.81 15.55
C PRO A 83 -4.13 3.87 15.16
N THR A 84 -3.55 2.81 14.60
CA THR A 84 -2.12 2.77 14.26
C THR A 84 -1.81 3.09 12.79
N ILE A 85 -2.79 2.96 11.89
CA ILE A 85 -2.55 3.13 10.44
C ILE A 85 -2.12 4.57 10.10
N LEU A 86 -2.89 5.58 10.52
CA LEU A 86 -2.59 6.97 10.19
C LEU A 86 -1.25 7.44 10.80
N PRO A 87 -0.95 7.20 12.10
CA PRO A 87 0.35 7.57 12.67
C PRO A 87 1.55 6.99 11.93
N ILE A 88 1.51 5.72 11.52
CA ILE A 88 2.61 5.10 10.77
C ILE A 88 2.84 5.82 9.44
N VAL A 89 1.76 6.09 8.69
CA VAL A 89 1.82 6.79 7.40
C VAL A 89 2.38 8.20 7.57
N VAL A 90 1.92 8.91 8.61
CA VAL A 90 2.39 10.25 8.96
C VAL A 90 3.88 10.24 9.32
N THR A 91 4.34 9.29 10.15
CA THR A 91 5.78 9.15 10.47
C THR A 91 6.62 8.92 9.21
N LEU A 92 6.18 8.02 8.31
CA LEU A 92 6.89 7.75 7.05
C LEU A 92 6.94 9.01 6.17
N CYS A 93 5.81 9.70 5.97
CA CYS A 93 5.78 10.96 5.21
C CYS A 93 6.75 12.00 5.78
N GLY A 94 6.80 12.13 7.10
CA GLY A 94 7.66 13.12 7.74
C GLY A 94 9.14 12.79 7.68
N LEU A 95 9.51 11.50 7.76
CA LEU A 95 10.90 11.06 7.55
C LEU A 95 11.33 11.26 6.09
N GLY A 96 10.45 10.94 5.13
CA GLY A 96 10.70 11.17 3.71
C GLY A 96 10.88 12.66 3.41
N LEU A 97 9.99 13.51 3.94
CA LEU A 97 10.07 14.96 3.76
C LEU A 97 11.34 15.56 4.40
N ALA A 98 11.77 15.07 5.56
CA ALA A 98 13.02 15.50 6.19
C ALA A 98 14.25 15.12 5.34
N MET A 99 14.27 13.92 4.76
CA MET A 99 15.37 13.48 3.88
C MET A 99 15.39 14.25 2.56
N ILE A 100 14.23 14.50 1.95
CA ILE A 100 14.17 15.32 0.72
C ILE A 100 14.62 16.75 1.02
N HIS A 101 14.22 17.32 2.18
CA HIS A 101 14.72 18.63 2.62
C HIS A 101 16.24 18.62 2.83
N ARG A 102 16.80 17.55 3.40
CA ARG A 102 18.26 17.39 3.50
C ARG A 102 18.93 17.46 2.12
N LEU A 103 18.38 16.82 1.10
CA LEU A 103 18.92 16.86 -0.26
C LEU A 103 18.77 18.27 -0.88
N ASP A 104 17.60 18.91 -0.71
CA ASP A 104 17.34 20.29 -1.17
C ASP A 104 18.40 21.29 -0.66
N LEU A 105 18.87 21.11 0.58
CA LEU A 105 19.88 21.98 1.21
C LEU A 105 21.26 21.91 0.52
N THR A 106 21.61 20.77 -0.05
CA THR A 106 22.90 20.57 -0.74
C THR A 106 22.79 20.93 -2.22
N ASP A 107 21.69 20.54 -2.86
CA ASP A 107 21.50 20.69 -4.32
C ASP A 107 20.86 22.03 -4.74
N ASP A 108 20.50 22.89 -3.79
CA ASP A 108 19.78 24.16 -4.00
C ASP A 108 18.49 23.99 -4.80
N THR A 109 17.69 22.99 -4.41
CA THR A 109 16.40 22.67 -5.03
C THR A 109 15.22 22.90 -4.07
N THR A 110 13.99 22.68 -4.54
CA THR A 110 12.74 22.89 -3.76
C THR A 110 11.81 21.68 -3.82
N LEU A 111 12.40 20.48 -3.88
CA LEU A 111 11.65 19.23 -4.02
C LEU A 111 10.86 18.90 -2.75
N ALA A 112 11.33 19.30 -1.57
CA ALA A 112 10.60 19.13 -0.31
C ALA A 112 9.30 19.96 -0.31
N ALA A 113 9.36 21.20 -0.79
CA ALA A 113 8.16 22.03 -0.95
C ALA A 113 7.17 21.40 -1.94
N THR A 114 7.68 20.86 -3.04
CA THR A 114 6.86 20.14 -4.04
C THR A 114 6.22 18.89 -3.42
N GLN A 115 6.99 18.07 -2.70
CA GLN A 115 6.49 16.88 -2.00
C GLN A 115 5.43 17.24 -0.96
N LEU A 116 5.59 18.35 -0.24
CA LEU A 116 4.59 18.85 0.69
C LEU A 116 3.27 19.19 -0.01
N THR A 117 3.31 19.83 -1.18
CA THR A 117 2.08 20.10 -1.96
C THR A 117 1.39 18.80 -2.38
N TRP A 118 2.14 17.80 -2.84
CA TRP A 118 1.58 16.49 -3.17
C TRP A 118 1.03 15.74 -1.95
N MET A 119 1.64 15.91 -0.79
CA MET A 119 1.13 15.37 0.47
C MET A 119 -0.23 15.98 0.80
N LEU A 120 -0.40 17.30 0.65
CA LEU A 120 -1.68 17.98 0.87
C LEU A 120 -2.75 17.49 -0.11
N VAL A 121 -2.42 17.34 -1.39
CA VAL A 121 -3.32 16.76 -2.41
C VAL A 121 -3.68 15.32 -2.04
N GLY A 122 -2.72 14.53 -1.57
CA GLY A 122 -2.92 13.15 -1.13
C GLY A 122 -3.86 13.07 0.06
N VAL A 123 -3.68 13.91 1.08
CA VAL A 123 -4.57 13.99 2.24
C VAL A 123 -5.97 14.45 1.83
N ALA A 124 -6.09 15.40 0.91
CA ALA A 124 -7.39 15.82 0.37
C ALA A 124 -8.10 14.66 -0.35
N LEU A 125 -7.38 13.88 -1.16
CA LEU A 125 -7.93 12.68 -1.80
C LEU A 125 -8.30 11.60 -0.79
N PHE A 126 -7.48 11.38 0.24
CA PHE A 126 -7.77 10.47 1.34
C PHE A 126 -9.10 10.82 2.03
N ILE A 127 -9.32 12.11 2.33
CA ILE A 127 -10.56 12.62 2.90
C ILE A 127 -11.72 12.39 1.91
N GLY A 128 -11.54 12.72 0.64
CA GLY A 128 -12.53 12.52 -0.42
C GLY A 128 -12.97 11.07 -0.54
N VAL A 129 -12.01 10.12 -0.56
CA VAL A 129 -12.27 8.68 -0.61
C VAL A 129 -13.03 8.20 0.62
N LEU A 130 -12.65 8.64 1.83
CA LEU A 130 -13.37 8.26 3.06
C LEU A 130 -14.81 8.80 3.08
N ILE A 131 -15.05 9.98 2.53
CA ILE A 131 -16.39 10.57 2.45
C ILE A 131 -17.23 9.86 1.38
N ALA A 132 -16.67 9.65 0.18
CA ALA A 132 -17.38 9.09 -0.96
C ALA A 132 -17.67 7.60 -0.80
N ILE A 133 -16.74 6.83 -0.24
CA ILE A 133 -16.88 5.39 -0.06
C ILE A 133 -17.27 5.13 1.38
N SER A 134 -18.58 5.14 1.66
CA SER A 134 -19.12 4.75 2.97
C SER A 134 -19.16 3.23 3.17
N ASP A 135 -19.45 2.50 2.10
CA ASP A 135 -19.46 1.04 2.06
C ASP A 135 -18.53 0.56 0.96
N HIS A 136 -17.49 -0.19 1.35
CA HIS A 136 -16.50 -0.72 0.42
C HIS A 136 -17.11 -1.72 -0.56
N ARG A 137 -18.24 -2.36 -0.22
CA ARG A 137 -18.92 -3.35 -1.07
C ARG A 137 -19.40 -2.77 -2.40
N VAL A 138 -19.64 -1.46 -2.46
CA VAL A 138 -20.03 -0.76 -3.70
C VAL A 138 -18.96 -0.94 -4.78
N LEU A 139 -17.69 -1.05 -4.40
CA LEU A 139 -16.57 -1.27 -5.32
C LEU A 139 -16.65 -2.64 -6.01
N ALA A 140 -17.34 -3.61 -5.43
CA ALA A 140 -17.51 -4.94 -6.01
C ALA A 140 -18.62 -5.02 -7.06
N ARG A 141 -19.40 -3.96 -7.27
CA ARG A 141 -20.62 -4.00 -8.10
C ARG A 141 -20.33 -4.25 -9.58
N TYR A 142 -19.23 -3.71 -10.09
CA TYR A 142 -18.88 -3.76 -11.52
C TYR A 142 -17.43 -4.22 -11.75
N PRO A 143 -17.08 -5.49 -11.47
CA PRO A 143 -15.71 -6.00 -11.56
C PRO A 143 -15.11 -5.88 -12.96
N TYR A 144 -15.90 -6.12 -14.02
CA TYR A 144 -15.44 -6.00 -15.40
C TYR A 144 -15.16 -4.55 -15.79
N LEU A 145 -16.01 -3.61 -15.34
CA LEU A 145 -15.80 -2.19 -15.60
C LEU A 145 -14.57 -1.69 -14.84
N ALA A 146 -14.38 -2.14 -13.59
CA ALA A 146 -13.17 -1.86 -12.83
C ALA A 146 -11.93 -2.40 -13.58
N GLY A 147 -11.94 -3.65 -14.01
CA GLY A 147 -10.84 -4.25 -14.77
C GLY A 147 -10.53 -3.49 -16.07
N LEU A 148 -11.57 -3.16 -16.85
CA LEU A 148 -11.43 -2.35 -18.06
C LEU A 148 -10.88 -0.95 -17.76
N SER A 149 -11.37 -0.28 -16.71
CA SER A 149 -10.86 1.03 -16.31
C SER A 149 -9.41 0.97 -15.87
N GLY A 150 -8.98 -0.10 -15.20
CA GLY A 150 -7.57 -0.35 -14.88
C GLY A 150 -6.70 -0.47 -16.13
N LEU A 151 -7.16 -1.24 -17.14
CA LEU A 151 -6.46 -1.32 -18.43
C LEU A 151 -6.42 0.02 -19.17
N VAL A 152 -7.53 0.77 -19.17
CA VAL A 152 -7.58 2.10 -19.78
C VAL A 152 -6.56 3.02 -19.12
N LEU A 153 -6.50 3.05 -17.78
CA LEU A 153 -5.50 3.82 -17.04
C LEU A 153 -4.08 3.42 -17.44
N LEU A 154 -3.80 2.12 -17.59
CA LEU A 154 -2.50 1.66 -18.07
C LEU A 154 -2.22 2.07 -19.52
N ILE A 155 -3.21 2.16 -20.40
CA ILE A 155 -3.01 2.56 -21.81
C ILE A 155 -2.76 4.07 -21.94
N LEU A 156 -3.28 4.91 -21.03
CA LEU A 156 -3.23 6.38 -21.17
C LEU A 156 -1.84 6.94 -21.52
N PRO A 157 -0.73 6.53 -20.86
CA PRO A 157 0.60 7.03 -21.18
C PRO A 157 1.13 6.63 -22.57
N LEU A 158 0.55 5.63 -23.23
CA LEU A 158 0.93 5.22 -24.59
C LEU A 158 0.23 6.06 -25.67
N LEU A 159 -0.72 6.93 -25.29
CA LEU A 159 -1.44 7.77 -26.24
C LEU A 159 -0.55 8.94 -26.70
N PRO A 160 -0.39 9.17 -28.02
CA PRO A 160 0.61 10.09 -28.57
C PRO A 160 0.41 11.57 -28.21
N PHE A 161 -0.78 11.96 -27.74
CA PHE A 161 -1.11 13.35 -27.41
C PHE A 161 -1.00 13.68 -25.91
N ILE A 162 -0.92 12.66 -25.05
CA ILE A 162 -1.01 12.81 -23.59
C ILE A 162 0.22 12.21 -22.90
N GLY A 163 0.77 11.14 -23.47
CA GLY A 163 1.95 10.45 -22.99
C GLY A 163 3.24 11.19 -23.29
N HIS A 164 4.16 11.14 -22.34
CA HIS A 164 5.52 11.63 -22.50
C HIS A 164 6.54 10.55 -22.14
N ASP A 165 7.55 10.40 -22.98
CA ASP A 165 8.70 9.56 -22.71
C ASP A 165 9.69 10.30 -21.80
N ILE A 166 10.00 9.70 -20.66
CA ILE A 166 11.05 10.17 -19.77
C ILE A 166 12.03 9.00 -19.59
N ARG A 167 13.25 9.17 -20.10
CA ARG A 167 14.36 8.20 -19.97
C ARG A 167 14.05 6.81 -20.54
N GLY A 168 13.31 6.73 -21.65
CA GLY A 168 12.98 5.50 -22.35
C GLY A 168 11.76 4.76 -21.79
N ALA A 169 11.02 5.40 -20.88
CA ALA A 169 9.78 4.88 -20.30
C ALA A 169 8.61 5.84 -20.58
N GLN A 170 7.58 5.32 -21.26
CA GLN A 170 6.35 6.04 -21.57
C GLN A 170 5.29 5.76 -20.50
N ILE A 171 5.52 6.32 -19.30
CA ILE A 171 4.69 6.05 -18.10
C ILE A 171 4.00 7.29 -17.54
N TRP A 172 4.33 8.48 -18.06
CA TRP A 172 3.88 9.76 -17.52
C TRP A 172 2.84 10.41 -18.43
N ILE A 173 1.86 11.05 -17.81
CA ILE A 173 0.93 11.98 -18.49
C ILE A 173 1.05 13.37 -17.87
N GLN A 174 0.89 14.42 -18.67
CA GLN A 174 0.85 15.80 -18.16
C GLN A 174 -0.59 16.32 -18.13
N ILE A 175 -1.05 16.76 -16.96
CA ILE A 175 -2.37 17.36 -16.78
C ILE A 175 -2.19 18.68 -16.03
N ALA A 176 -2.65 19.78 -16.64
CA ALA A 176 -2.61 21.12 -16.03
C ALA A 176 -1.23 21.53 -15.48
N GLY A 177 -0.15 21.18 -16.20
CA GLY A 177 1.23 21.49 -15.81
C GLY A 177 1.82 20.56 -14.74
N MET A 178 1.08 19.55 -14.28
CA MET A 178 1.58 18.54 -13.33
C MET A 178 1.73 17.17 -14.02
N SER A 179 2.80 16.46 -13.69
CA SER A 179 3.03 15.09 -14.17
C SER A 179 2.30 14.08 -13.28
N PHE A 180 1.48 13.24 -13.89
CA PHE A 180 0.76 12.16 -13.23
C PHE A 180 1.16 10.79 -13.78
N GLN A 181 1.24 9.77 -12.92
CA GLN A 181 1.54 8.39 -13.29
C GLN A 181 0.28 7.52 -13.15
N PRO A 182 -0.40 7.15 -14.25
CA PRO A 182 -1.67 6.41 -14.20
C PRO A 182 -1.57 4.99 -13.64
N ASN A 183 -0.40 4.36 -13.71
CA ASN A 183 -0.18 3.00 -13.21
C ASN A 183 -0.42 2.88 -11.68
N GLU A 184 -0.19 3.95 -10.91
CA GLU A 184 -0.43 4.01 -9.47
C GLU A 184 -1.93 3.92 -9.15
N ALA A 185 -2.76 4.59 -9.94
CA ALA A 185 -4.21 4.48 -9.86
C ALA A 185 -4.70 3.11 -10.38
N ALA A 186 -4.14 2.66 -11.51
CA ALA A 186 -4.48 1.38 -12.12
C ALA A 186 -4.25 0.21 -11.15
N LYS A 187 -3.15 0.22 -10.39
CA LYS A 187 -2.85 -0.78 -9.36
C LYS A 187 -4.02 -0.96 -8.38
N ILE A 188 -4.54 0.13 -7.81
CA ILE A 188 -5.65 0.07 -6.84
C ILE A 188 -6.93 -0.45 -7.51
N VAL A 189 -7.24 0.05 -8.70
CA VAL A 189 -8.43 -0.35 -9.48
C VAL A 189 -8.37 -1.82 -9.89
N LEU A 190 -7.21 -2.31 -10.29
CA LEU A 190 -7.00 -3.72 -10.66
C LEU A 190 -7.09 -4.63 -9.44
N ILE A 191 -6.59 -4.23 -8.27
CA ILE A 191 -6.80 -4.97 -7.01
C ILE A 191 -8.31 -5.09 -6.72
N ILE A 192 -9.07 -3.99 -6.87
CA ILE A 192 -10.53 -4.00 -6.70
C ILE A 192 -11.18 -4.96 -7.69
N ALA A 193 -10.79 -4.89 -8.97
CA ALA A 193 -11.33 -5.74 -10.03
C ALA A 193 -11.05 -7.23 -9.76
N PHE A 194 -9.80 -7.57 -9.42
CA PHE A 194 -9.39 -8.94 -9.11
C PHE A 194 -10.11 -9.47 -7.87
N ALA A 195 -10.14 -8.71 -6.77
CA ALA A 195 -10.86 -9.11 -5.56
C ALA A 195 -12.36 -9.34 -5.84
N ALA A 196 -13.02 -8.42 -6.54
CA ALA A 196 -14.44 -8.53 -6.86
C ALA A 196 -14.73 -9.70 -7.80
N TYR A 197 -13.89 -9.91 -8.82
CA TYR A 197 -14.04 -11.01 -9.75
C TYR A 197 -13.82 -12.37 -9.08
N LEU A 198 -12.75 -12.51 -8.29
CA LEU A 198 -12.41 -13.76 -7.60
C LEU A 198 -13.49 -14.17 -6.60
N VAL A 199 -14.14 -13.22 -5.91
CA VAL A 199 -15.29 -13.56 -5.06
C VAL A 199 -16.46 -14.10 -5.86
N LYS A 200 -16.75 -13.49 -7.01
CA LYS A 200 -17.88 -13.89 -7.87
C LYS A 200 -17.67 -15.30 -8.46
N THR A 201 -16.42 -15.67 -8.76
CA THR A 201 -16.06 -16.95 -9.37
C THR A 201 -15.44 -17.94 -8.38
N ARG A 202 -15.41 -17.63 -7.08
CA ARG A 202 -14.70 -18.43 -6.06
C ARG A 202 -15.10 -19.91 -6.10
N ASP A 203 -16.40 -20.20 -6.21
CA ASP A 203 -16.93 -21.56 -6.14
C ASP A 203 -16.51 -22.34 -7.39
N ALA A 204 -16.48 -21.67 -8.56
CA ALA A 204 -16.02 -22.25 -9.81
C ALA A 204 -14.49 -22.42 -9.90
N LEU A 205 -13.73 -21.55 -9.22
CA LEU A 205 -12.27 -21.63 -9.13
C LEU A 205 -11.80 -22.66 -8.09
N ALA A 206 -12.57 -22.85 -7.03
CA ALA A 206 -12.34 -23.88 -6.01
C ALA A 206 -12.71 -25.29 -6.51
N LEU A 207 -13.70 -25.41 -7.40
CA LEU A 207 -14.03 -26.65 -8.10
C LEU A 207 -12.92 -27.00 -9.12
N ALA A 208 -12.14 -28.04 -8.81
CA ALA A 208 -11.07 -28.52 -9.67
C ALA A 208 -11.60 -28.89 -11.07
N GLY A 209 -10.99 -28.32 -12.12
CA GLY A 209 -11.20 -28.73 -13.50
C GLY A 209 -10.30 -29.91 -13.87
N ARG A 210 -9.83 -29.95 -15.13
CA ARG A 210 -8.95 -31.03 -15.60
C ARG A 210 -7.56 -30.92 -14.94
N ARG A 211 -7.05 -32.03 -14.44
CA ARG A 211 -5.66 -32.15 -13.96
C ARG A 211 -4.71 -32.13 -15.16
N PHE A 212 -3.81 -31.16 -15.22
CA PHE A 212 -2.75 -31.08 -16.24
C PHE A 212 -1.41 -30.95 -15.53
N LEU A 213 -0.46 -31.84 -15.84
CA LEU A 213 0.86 -31.90 -15.20
C LEU A 213 0.82 -31.95 -13.65
N GLY A 214 -0.16 -32.65 -13.07
CA GLY A 214 -0.31 -32.76 -11.61
C GLY A 214 -0.89 -31.52 -10.92
N VAL A 215 -1.22 -30.47 -11.66
CA VAL A 215 -1.90 -29.26 -11.18
C VAL A 215 -3.35 -29.29 -11.61
N ASP A 216 -4.26 -29.12 -10.66
CA ASP A 216 -5.69 -29.04 -10.92
C ASP A 216 -6.03 -27.63 -11.45
N LEU A 217 -6.09 -27.49 -12.79
CA LEU A 217 -6.44 -26.21 -13.40
C LEU A 217 -7.96 -25.99 -13.36
N PRO A 218 -8.43 -24.81 -12.94
CA PRO A 218 -9.84 -24.44 -13.05
C PRO A 218 -10.31 -24.41 -14.51
N ARG A 219 -11.62 -24.40 -14.72
CA ARG A 219 -12.20 -24.28 -16.06
C ARG A 219 -11.75 -22.97 -16.72
N ALA A 220 -11.21 -23.06 -17.93
CA ALA A 220 -10.69 -21.90 -18.68
C ALA A 220 -11.73 -20.77 -18.87
N ARG A 221 -13.03 -21.12 -18.89
CA ARG A 221 -14.13 -20.15 -19.00
C ARG A 221 -14.25 -19.22 -17.79
N ASP A 222 -13.90 -19.70 -16.59
CA ASP A 222 -14.05 -18.94 -15.35
C ASP A 222 -12.80 -18.11 -15.04
N LEU A 223 -11.62 -18.55 -15.51
CA LEU A 223 -10.37 -17.79 -15.44
C LEU A 223 -10.14 -16.83 -16.62
N GLY A 224 -10.80 -17.03 -17.76
CA GLY A 224 -10.55 -16.28 -18.99
C GLY A 224 -10.57 -14.76 -18.80
N PRO A 225 -11.66 -14.16 -18.29
CA PRO A 225 -11.75 -12.71 -18.13
C PRO A 225 -10.71 -12.11 -17.19
N ILE A 226 -10.40 -12.76 -16.07
CA ILE A 226 -9.41 -12.24 -15.11
C ILE A 226 -7.99 -12.38 -15.66
N LEU A 227 -7.69 -13.48 -16.36
CA LEU A 227 -6.42 -13.68 -17.06
C LEU A 227 -6.25 -12.68 -18.21
N LEU A 228 -7.31 -12.33 -18.94
CA LEU A 228 -7.25 -11.30 -19.98
C LEU A 228 -6.88 -9.94 -19.42
N VAL A 229 -7.51 -9.52 -18.31
CA VAL A 229 -7.15 -8.26 -17.64
C VAL A 229 -5.72 -8.31 -17.09
N TRP A 230 -5.33 -9.43 -16.49
CA TRP A 230 -4.00 -9.59 -15.94
C TRP A 230 -2.89 -9.61 -16.99
N LEU A 231 -3.00 -10.48 -18.00
CA LEU A 231 -2.05 -10.56 -19.12
C LEU A 231 -2.06 -9.29 -19.97
N GLY A 232 -3.23 -8.68 -20.17
CA GLY A 232 -3.35 -7.39 -20.84
C GLY A 232 -2.59 -6.30 -20.08
N GLY A 233 -2.77 -6.22 -18.76
CA GLY A 233 -2.05 -5.28 -17.91
C GLY A 233 -0.53 -5.50 -17.94
N LEU A 234 -0.08 -6.76 -17.82
CA LEU A 234 1.35 -7.10 -17.92
C LEU A 234 1.92 -6.75 -19.30
N GLY A 235 1.17 -7.02 -20.38
CA GLY A 235 1.57 -6.67 -21.74
C GLY A 235 1.73 -5.17 -21.93
N ILE A 236 0.75 -4.38 -21.45
CA ILE A 236 0.81 -2.91 -21.54
C ILE A 236 2.00 -2.36 -20.75
N LEU A 237 2.22 -2.81 -19.52
CA LEU A 237 3.34 -2.34 -18.70
C LEU A 237 4.70 -2.74 -19.31
N THR A 238 4.77 -3.91 -19.96
CA THR A 238 5.97 -4.32 -20.72
C THR A 238 6.22 -3.40 -21.91
N LEU A 239 5.17 -3.00 -22.64
CA LEU A 239 5.28 -2.03 -23.74
C LEU A 239 5.72 -0.65 -23.26
N GLN A 240 5.43 -0.30 -22.01
CA GLN A 240 5.89 0.94 -21.38
C GLN A 240 7.34 0.90 -20.89
N ASN A 241 8.02 -0.25 -21.03
CA ASN A 241 9.31 -0.55 -20.42
C ASN A 241 9.29 -0.42 -18.88
N ASP A 242 8.16 -0.70 -18.23
CA ASP A 242 7.96 -0.49 -16.78
C ASP A 242 7.93 -1.83 -16.01
N LEU A 243 9.12 -2.32 -15.67
CA LEU A 243 9.30 -3.66 -15.07
C LEU A 243 8.82 -3.74 -13.62
N GLY A 244 8.99 -2.69 -12.83
CA GLY A 244 8.63 -2.68 -11.41
C GLY A 244 7.15 -2.94 -11.17
N PRO A 245 6.26 -2.10 -11.73
CA PRO A 245 4.81 -2.29 -11.68
C PRO A 245 4.35 -3.59 -12.34
N SER A 246 5.05 -4.09 -13.36
CA SER A 246 4.77 -5.41 -13.96
C SER A 246 4.95 -6.54 -12.95
N ILE A 247 6.11 -6.60 -12.28
CA ILE A 247 6.41 -7.59 -11.24
C ILE A 247 5.45 -7.43 -10.06
N LEU A 248 5.13 -6.19 -9.68
CA LEU A 248 4.17 -5.89 -8.62
C LEU A 248 2.77 -6.41 -8.95
N LEU A 249 2.25 -6.10 -10.15
CA LEU A 249 0.93 -6.57 -10.60
C LEU A 249 0.88 -8.10 -10.70
N PHE A 250 1.96 -8.71 -11.20
CA PHE A 250 2.12 -10.16 -11.21
C PHE A 250 2.01 -10.75 -9.79
N GLY A 251 2.80 -10.24 -8.85
CA GLY A 251 2.84 -10.73 -7.48
C GLY A 251 1.51 -10.55 -6.75
N ILE A 252 0.86 -9.39 -6.91
CA ILE A 252 -0.47 -9.12 -6.35
C ILE A 252 -1.49 -10.14 -6.86
N PHE A 253 -1.50 -10.41 -8.16
CA PHE A 253 -2.44 -11.35 -8.76
C PHE A 253 -2.25 -12.78 -8.24
N VAL A 254 -1.00 -13.27 -8.20
CA VAL A 254 -0.66 -14.60 -7.66
C VAL A 254 -1.09 -14.71 -6.20
N LEU A 255 -0.82 -13.69 -5.38
CA LEU A 255 -1.24 -13.66 -3.97
C LEU A 255 -2.76 -13.67 -3.83
N LEU A 256 -3.49 -12.86 -4.60
CA LEU A 256 -4.94 -12.83 -4.55
C LEU A 256 -5.58 -14.16 -4.97
N ILE A 257 -5.07 -14.80 -6.02
CA ILE A 257 -5.53 -16.14 -6.41
C ILE A 257 -5.20 -17.16 -5.33
N TYR A 258 -4.00 -17.14 -4.76
CA TYR A 258 -3.63 -18.03 -3.66
C TYR A 258 -4.59 -17.87 -2.47
N ILE A 259 -4.87 -16.64 -2.05
CA ILE A 259 -5.78 -16.37 -0.92
C ILE A 259 -7.22 -16.76 -1.27
N ALA A 260 -7.67 -16.54 -2.52
CA ALA A 260 -9.03 -16.87 -2.94
C ALA A 260 -9.27 -18.38 -3.12
N THR A 261 -8.23 -19.14 -3.49
CA THR A 261 -8.34 -20.57 -3.82
C THR A 261 -7.78 -21.50 -2.75
N GLU A 262 -6.97 -20.97 -1.84
CA GLU A 262 -6.25 -21.70 -0.78
C GLU A 262 -5.28 -22.78 -1.31
N ARG A 263 -4.89 -22.70 -2.60
CA ARG A 263 -4.03 -23.68 -3.27
C ARG A 263 -2.61 -23.16 -3.46
N ILE A 264 -1.65 -23.78 -2.78
CA ILE A 264 -0.22 -23.44 -2.88
C ILE A 264 0.34 -23.63 -4.30
N SER A 265 -0.30 -24.47 -5.14
CA SER A 265 0.09 -24.68 -6.53
C SER A 265 0.16 -23.38 -7.33
N TRP A 266 -0.68 -22.39 -7.02
CA TRP A 266 -0.62 -21.08 -7.67
C TRP A 266 0.63 -20.28 -7.32
N VAL A 267 1.10 -20.38 -6.08
CA VAL A 267 2.35 -19.73 -5.66
C VAL A 267 3.54 -20.39 -6.34
N ILE A 268 3.57 -21.73 -6.36
CA ILE A 268 4.63 -22.50 -7.04
C ILE A 268 4.65 -22.18 -8.53
N LEU A 269 3.49 -22.19 -9.19
CA LEU A 269 3.36 -21.82 -10.60
C LEU A 269 3.78 -20.36 -10.84
N GLY A 270 3.37 -19.44 -9.96
CA GLY A 270 3.75 -18.04 -10.03
C GLY A 270 5.27 -17.84 -9.93
N LEU A 271 5.93 -18.50 -8.99
CA LEU A 271 7.40 -18.46 -8.86
C LEU A 271 8.11 -19.04 -10.08
N LEU A 272 7.61 -20.15 -10.62
CA LEU A 272 8.14 -20.73 -11.85
C LEU A 272 7.99 -19.77 -13.03
N LEU A 273 6.82 -19.14 -13.17
CA LEU A 273 6.55 -18.14 -14.21
C LEU A 273 7.40 -16.88 -14.05
N ILE A 274 7.71 -16.44 -12.83
CA ILE A 274 8.68 -15.35 -12.60
C ILE A 274 10.07 -15.78 -13.08
N GLY A 275 10.53 -16.98 -12.74
CA GLY A 275 11.83 -17.49 -13.18
C GLY A 275 11.95 -17.59 -14.70
N VAL A 276 10.95 -18.20 -15.34
CA VAL A 276 10.89 -18.31 -16.81
C VAL A 276 10.74 -16.92 -17.45
N GLY A 277 9.89 -16.06 -16.89
CA GLY A 277 9.68 -14.69 -17.36
C GLY A 277 10.95 -13.85 -17.29
N ALA A 278 11.67 -13.91 -16.16
CA ALA A 278 12.94 -13.21 -15.98
C ALA A 278 14.01 -13.72 -16.95
N PHE A 279 14.15 -15.05 -17.08
CA PHE A 279 15.10 -15.67 -18.02
C PHE A 279 14.81 -15.29 -19.47
N THR A 280 13.55 -15.39 -19.90
CA THR A 280 13.14 -15.02 -21.26
C THR A 280 13.29 -13.52 -21.51
N ALA A 281 12.89 -12.67 -20.56
CA ALA A 281 13.01 -11.23 -20.67
C ALA A 281 14.48 -10.77 -20.74
N TYR A 282 15.38 -11.39 -19.97
CA TYR A 282 16.82 -11.14 -20.05
C TYR A 282 17.39 -11.38 -21.46
N HIS A 283 16.91 -12.39 -22.17
CA HIS A 283 17.39 -12.73 -23.51
C HIS A 283 16.73 -11.96 -24.66
N VAL A 284 15.55 -11.37 -24.43
CA VAL A 284 14.74 -10.77 -25.51
C VAL A 284 14.60 -9.25 -25.35
N VAL A 285 14.69 -8.72 -24.13
CA VAL A 285 14.46 -7.31 -23.83
C VAL A 285 15.76 -6.66 -23.36
N ALA A 286 16.40 -5.88 -24.24
CA ALA A 286 17.67 -5.21 -23.96
C ALA A 286 17.64 -4.36 -22.68
N HIS A 287 16.51 -3.69 -22.37
CA HIS A 287 16.36 -2.93 -21.13
C HIS A 287 16.46 -3.82 -19.88
N VAL A 288 15.85 -5.02 -19.92
CA VAL A 288 15.92 -5.99 -18.82
C VAL A 288 17.34 -6.52 -18.69
N GLN A 289 17.97 -6.88 -19.81
CA GLN A 289 19.36 -7.33 -19.84
C GLN A 289 20.28 -6.35 -19.13
N ASN A 290 20.20 -5.06 -19.49
CA ASN A 290 21.01 -4.01 -18.87
C ASN A 290 20.77 -3.91 -17.34
N ARG A 291 19.52 -4.01 -16.87
CA ARG A 291 19.21 -4.00 -15.43
C ARG A 291 19.83 -5.19 -14.69
N PHE A 292 19.88 -6.37 -15.31
CA PHE A 292 20.52 -7.55 -14.73
C PHE A 292 22.05 -7.42 -14.75
N ASP A 293 22.64 -6.93 -15.84
CA ASP A 293 24.08 -6.75 -15.97
C ASP A 293 24.59 -5.73 -14.95
N LEU A 294 23.90 -4.60 -14.79
CA LEU A 294 24.22 -3.60 -13.76
C LEU A 294 23.94 -4.08 -12.34
N TRP A 295 22.97 -4.98 -12.14
CA TRP A 295 22.77 -5.65 -10.86
C TRP A 295 23.94 -6.59 -10.51
N LEU A 296 24.54 -7.27 -11.49
CA LEU A 296 25.69 -8.17 -11.28
C LEU A 296 27.02 -7.41 -11.22
N ASN A 297 27.16 -6.32 -11.96
CA ASN A 297 28.37 -5.50 -12.01
C ASN A 297 28.02 -4.01 -11.79
N PRO A 298 27.65 -3.61 -10.55
CA PRO A 298 27.14 -2.26 -10.28
C PRO A 298 28.20 -1.16 -10.44
N LEU A 299 29.48 -1.50 -10.47
CA LEU A 299 30.58 -0.55 -10.71
C LEU A 299 30.73 -0.18 -12.19
N ASP A 300 30.13 -0.96 -13.09
CA ASP A 300 30.13 -0.68 -14.53
C ASP A 300 28.96 0.23 -14.93
N ASP A 301 28.07 0.57 -13.97
CA ASP A 301 26.91 1.44 -14.18
C ASP A 301 27.36 2.88 -14.47
N PRO A 302 27.13 3.40 -15.70
CA PRO A 302 27.49 4.78 -16.03
C PRO A 302 26.73 5.80 -15.19
N SER A 303 25.55 5.43 -14.67
CA SER A 303 24.77 6.29 -13.80
C SER A 303 25.30 6.31 -12.36
N ASN A 304 26.14 5.34 -11.98
CA ASN A 304 26.72 5.18 -10.64
C ASN A 304 25.68 5.07 -9.50
N GLN A 305 24.41 4.78 -9.83
CA GLN A 305 23.29 4.80 -8.88
C GLN A 305 23.42 3.68 -7.85
N ILE A 306 23.58 2.45 -8.33
CA ILE A 306 23.68 1.27 -7.46
C ILE A 306 24.99 1.28 -6.67
N ALA A 307 26.09 1.69 -7.30
CA ALA A 307 27.39 1.74 -6.64
C ALA A 307 27.40 2.77 -5.49
N GLN A 308 26.94 4.00 -5.73
CA GLN A 308 26.86 5.01 -4.67
C GLN A 308 25.87 4.63 -3.57
N SER A 309 24.74 3.99 -3.92
CA SER A 309 23.81 3.52 -2.89
C SER A 309 24.44 2.47 -1.98
N LEU A 310 25.27 1.58 -2.51
CA LEU A 310 26.00 0.57 -1.72
C LEU A 310 27.10 1.21 -0.86
N PHE A 311 27.82 2.21 -1.37
CA PHE A 311 28.82 2.94 -0.59
C PHE A 311 28.17 3.73 0.56
N GLY A 312 27.06 4.43 0.31
CA GLY A 312 26.30 5.13 1.35
C GLY A 312 25.78 4.18 2.44
N LEU A 313 25.19 3.04 2.05
CA LEU A 313 24.76 2.01 2.99
C LEU A 313 25.93 1.45 3.83
N ALA A 314 27.11 1.26 3.20
CA ALA A 314 28.30 0.82 3.92
C ALA A 314 28.82 1.89 4.88
N HIS A 315 28.77 3.17 4.49
CA HIS A 315 29.21 4.29 5.30
C HIS A 315 28.34 4.51 6.54
N GLY A 316 27.02 4.31 6.42
CA GLY A 316 26.09 4.42 7.55
C GLY A 316 26.28 3.38 8.65
N GLY A 317 26.83 2.20 8.33
CA GLY A 317 27.09 1.16 9.33
C GLY A 317 25.84 0.79 10.15
N ALA A 318 26.02 0.52 11.45
CA ALA A 318 24.92 0.06 12.30
C ALA A 318 23.96 1.18 12.77
N VAL A 319 24.48 2.38 13.04
CA VAL A 319 23.76 3.46 13.75
C VAL A 319 23.57 4.71 12.89
N GLY A 320 24.22 4.77 11.72
CA GLY A 320 24.19 5.90 10.82
C GLY A 320 25.32 6.88 11.08
N THR A 321 25.55 7.76 10.12
CA THR A 321 26.45 8.91 10.26
C THR A 321 25.83 10.04 11.09
N GLY A 322 24.50 10.05 11.21
CA GLY A 322 23.72 11.12 11.81
C GLY A 322 23.02 11.96 10.74
N LEU A 323 21.77 12.38 11.03
CA LEU A 323 21.00 13.22 10.11
C LEU A 323 21.75 14.53 9.82
N GLY A 324 21.94 14.82 8.53
CA GLY A 324 22.68 16.00 8.08
C GLY A 324 24.21 15.86 8.10
N GLN A 325 24.76 14.70 8.47
CA GLN A 325 26.21 14.44 8.57
C GLN A 325 26.74 13.49 7.48
N GLY A 326 25.88 12.89 6.66
CA GLY A 326 26.27 12.03 5.54
C GLY A 326 26.44 12.79 4.21
N TYR A 327 26.71 12.06 3.14
CA TYR A 327 26.79 12.54 1.76
C TYR A 327 25.76 11.87 0.83
N PRO A 328 24.46 11.82 1.21
CA PRO A 328 23.44 11.13 0.42
C PRO A 328 23.21 11.79 -0.95
N ASP A 329 23.62 13.06 -1.13
CA ASP A 329 23.65 13.80 -2.40
C ASP A 329 24.57 13.16 -3.45
N MET A 330 25.57 12.37 -3.03
CA MET A 330 26.41 11.60 -3.95
C MET A 330 25.64 10.47 -4.65
N ILE A 331 24.51 10.04 -4.10
CA ILE A 331 23.65 9.02 -4.71
C ILE A 331 22.76 9.73 -5.76
N PRO A 332 22.94 9.46 -7.06
CA PRO A 332 22.15 10.12 -8.08
C PRO A 332 20.67 9.78 -7.92
N ILE A 333 19.83 10.82 -7.83
CA ILE A 333 18.38 10.69 -7.67
C ILE A 333 18.00 10.02 -6.33
N ALA A 334 18.77 10.33 -5.29
CA ALA A 334 18.56 9.87 -3.91
C ALA A 334 17.14 10.15 -3.41
N GLU A 335 16.50 11.23 -3.85
CA GLU A 335 15.17 11.63 -3.42
C GLU A 335 14.07 10.68 -3.89
N SER A 336 14.30 9.89 -4.95
CA SER A 336 13.31 9.00 -5.56
C SER A 336 13.45 7.54 -5.07
N ASP A 337 13.87 6.62 -5.93
CA ASP A 337 13.93 5.18 -5.66
C ASP A 337 15.07 4.80 -4.71
N PHE A 338 16.08 5.66 -4.56
CA PHE A 338 17.23 5.46 -3.69
C PHE A 338 17.12 6.11 -2.31
N ILE A 339 15.97 6.67 -1.94
CA ILE A 339 15.81 7.34 -0.63
C ILE A 339 16.04 6.39 0.55
N GLY A 340 15.81 5.10 0.35
CA GLY A 340 16.13 4.07 1.34
C GLY A 340 17.63 3.95 1.61
N ALA A 341 18.49 4.13 0.59
CA ALA A 341 19.94 4.16 0.78
C ALA A 341 20.40 5.46 1.45
N ALA A 342 19.85 6.61 1.05
CA ALA A 342 20.12 7.89 1.71
C ALA A 342 19.78 7.87 3.20
N LEU A 343 18.59 7.37 3.56
CA LEU A 343 18.19 7.15 4.94
C LEU A 343 19.06 6.09 5.64
N GLY A 344 19.49 5.07 4.91
CA GLY A 344 20.39 4.04 5.42
C GLY A 344 21.79 4.53 5.74
N GLU A 345 22.29 5.52 5.01
CA GLU A 345 23.55 6.20 5.29
C GLU A 345 23.45 7.03 6.58
N GLU A 346 22.45 7.91 6.68
CA GLU A 346 22.36 8.84 7.80
C GLU A 346 21.77 8.22 9.09
N LEU A 347 20.87 7.24 8.97
CA LEU A 347 20.25 6.56 10.12
C LEU A 347 20.80 5.14 10.39
N GLY A 348 21.63 4.62 9.48
CA GLY A 348 22.23 3.29 9.59
C GLY A 348 21.24 2.14 9.43
N LEU A 349 21.75 0.94 9.65
CA LEU A 349 20.95 -0.28 9.68
C LEU A 349 19.80 -0.20 10.70
N ALA A 350 20.02 0.42 11.87
CA ALA A 350 19.01 0.57 12.90
C ALA A 350 17.80 1.39 12.41
N GLY A 351 18.05 2.54 11.76
CA GLY A 351 16.98 3.37 11.20
C GLY A 351 16.25 2.70 10.05
N LEU A 352 16.98 2.09 9.12
CA LEU A 352 16.40 1.34 7.99
C LEU A 352 15.52 0.18 8.48
N THR A 353 15.97 -0.54 9.51
CA THR A 353 15.18 -1.58 10.18
C THR A 353 13.92 -1.02 10.82
N ALA A 354 14.00 0.12 11.50
CA ALA A 354 12.83 0.78 12.09
C ALA A 354 11.79 1.16 11.02
N ILE A 355 12.24 1.68 9.87
CA ILE A 355 11.38 2.00 8.72
C ILE A 355 10.71 0.73 8.17
N ILE A 356 11.48 -0.35 7.97
CA ILE A 356 10.92 -1.64 7.51
C ILE A 356 9.89 -2.17 8.50
N LEU A 357 10.12 -2.04 9.81
CA LEU A 357 9.17 -2.43 10.85
C LEU A 357 7.90 -1.57 10.81
N LEU A 358 7.99 -0.27 10.51
CA LEU A 358 6.81 0.59 10.31
C LEU A 358 5.95 0.07 9.15
N TYR A 359 6.56 -0.26 8.00
CA TYR A 359 5.83 -0.88 6.89
C TYR A 359 5.27 -2.25 7.26
N ALA A 360 6.04 -3.11 7.94
CA ALA A 360 5.58 -4.42 8.38
C ALA A 360 4.37 -4.29 9.33
N LEU A 361 4.39 -3.32 10.24
CA LEU A 361 3.24 -3.00 11.10
C LEU A 361 2.04 -2.55 10.26
N LEU A 362 2.21 -1.61 9.31
CA LEU A 362 1.13 -1.15 8.44
C LEU A 362 0.49 -2.31 7.65
N VAL A 363 1.32 -3.14 7.01
CA VAL A 363 0.88 -4.34 6.28
C VAL A 363 0.15 -5.30 7.22
N SER A 364 0.69 -5.54 8.42
CA SER A 364 0.07 -6.44 9.41
C SER A 364 -1.33 -5.97 9.81
N ARG A 365 -1.57 -4.65 9.91
CA ARG A 365 -2.89 -4.09 10.22
C ARG A 365 -3.87 -4.30 9.07
N GLY A 366 -3.42 -4.14 7.83
CA GLY A 366 -4.21 -4.44 6.63
C GLY A 366 -4.60 -5.92 6.53
N LEU A 367 -3.63 -6.83 6.73
CA LEU A 367 -3.88 -8.27 6.75
C LEU A 367 -4.77 -8.69 7.93
N LYS A 368 -4.59 -8.09 9.12
CA LYS A 368 -5.49 -8.33 10.26
C LYS A 368 -6.93 -7.91 9.93
N ALA A 369 -7.12 -6.77 9.26
CA ALA A 369 -8.44 -6.39 8.79
C ALA A 369 -9.01 -7.44 7.82
N ALA A 370 -8.21 -7.95 6.88
CA ALA A 370 -8.61 -9.01 5.95
C ALA A 370 -9.07 -10.30 6.65
N LEU A 371 -8.46 -10.68 7.77
CA LEU A 371 -8.84 -11.86 8.54
C LEU A 371 -10.18 -11.69 9.28
N VAL A 372 -10.48 -10.47 9.74
CA VAL A 372 -11.62 -10.18 10.64
C VAL A 372 -12.88 -9.77 9.87
N ILE A 373 -12.75 -9.13 8.70
CA ILE A 373 -13.91 -8.74 7.87
C ILE A 373 -14.77 -9.97 7.56
N ARG A 374 -16.09 -9.83 7.56
CA ARG A 374 -17.02 -10.96 7.44
C ARG A 374 -17.21 -11.37 5.97
N GLU A 375 -17.34 -10.40 5.09
CA GLU A 375 -17.65 -10.57 3.68
C GLU A 375 -16.40 -10.89 2.83
N PRO A 376 -16.47 -11.84 1.87
CA PRO A 376 -15.31 -12.27 1.10
C PRO A 376 -14.61 -11.16 0.31
N PHE A 377 -15.36 -10.19 -0.23
CA PHE A 377 -14.78 -9.11 -1.03
C PHE A 377 -13.87 -8.21 -0.19
N GLY A 378 -14.33 -7.79 0.99
CA GLY A 378 -13.53 -6.97 1.89
C GLY A 378 -12.28 -7.71 2.38
N LYS A 379 -12.36 -9.04 2.58
CA LYS A 379 -11.18 -9.87 2.88
C LYS A 379 -10.13 -9.80 1.77
N LEU A 380 -10.52 -10.11 0.53
CA LEU A 380 -9.60 -10.10 -0.61
C LEU A 380 -9.08 -8.70 -0.93
N LEU A 381 -9.93 -7.66 -0.83
CA LEU A 381 -9.51 -6.29 -1.07
C LEU A 381 -8.48 -5.84 -0.02
N ALA A 382 -8.74 -6.05 1.28
CA ALA A 382 -7.80 -5.69 2.34
C ALA A 382 -6.47 -6.45 2.20
N ALA A 383 -6.53 -7.75 1.86
CA ALA A 383 -5.33 -8.54 1.60
C ALA A 383 -4.56 -8.03 0.38
N GLY A 384 -5.23 -7.77 -0.74
CA GLY A 384 -4.61 -7.27 -1.96
C GLY A 384 -3.94 -5.90 -1.79
N LEU A 385 -4.59 -4.96 -1.10
CA LEU A 385 -4.01 -3.64 -0.82
C LEU A 385 -2.79 -3.75 0.12
N ALA A 386 -2.90 -4.55 1.19
CA ALA A 386 -1.81 -4.74 2.15
C ALA A 386 -0.60 -5.48 1.52
N SER A 387 -0.87 -6.56 0.78
CA SER A 387 0.17 -7.32 0.07
C SER A 387 0.76 -6.54 -1.10
N GLY A 388 -0.01 -5.69 -1.79
CA GLY A 388 0.52 -4.80 -2.81
C GLY A 388 1.52 -3.80 -2.23
N LEU A 389 1.20 -3.19 -1.08
CA LEU A 389 2.13 -2.31 -0.37
C LEU A 389 3.38 -3.06 0.10
N MET A 390 3.21 -4.27 0.65
CA MET A 390 4.33 -5.14 1.05
C MET A 390 5.27 -5.45 -0.12
N LEU A 391 4.70 -5.89 -1.25
CA LEU A 391 5.47 -6.23 -2.45
C LEU A 391 6.18 -5.00 -3.01
N GLN A 392 5.54 -3.83 -3.04
CA GLN A 392 6.17 -2.61 -3.52
C GLN A 392 7.38 -2.23 -2.66
N VAL A 393 7.24 -2.23 -1.33
CA VAL A 393 8.35 -1.96 -0.41
C VAL A 393 9.48 -2.99 -0.60
N PHE A 394 9.14 -4.27 -0.70
CA PHE A 394 10.11 -5.34 -0.96
C PHE A 394 10.86 -5.14 -2.28
N ILE A 395 10.16 -4.80 -3.36
CA ILE A 395 10.78 -4.64 -4.68
C ILE A 395 11.70 -3.42 -4.71
N VAL A 396 11.31 -2.30 -4.09
CA VAL A 396 12.15 -1.10 -4.08
C VAL A 396 13.37 -1.28 -3.18
N LEU A 397 13.17 -1.65 -1.90
CA LEU A 397 14.30 -1.83 -0.98
C LEU A 397 15.18 -3.01 -1.39
N GLY A 398 14.60 -4.07 -1.97
CA GLY A 398 15.35 -5.19 -2.54
C GLY A 398 16.23 -4.76 -3.71
N GLY A 399 15.75 -3.82 -4.55
CA GLY A 399 16.55 -3.21 -5.62
C GLY A 399 17.73 -2.41 -5.07
N VAL A 400 17.46 -1.50 -4.14
CA VAL A 400 18.47 -0.61 -3.52
C VAL A 400 19.55 -1.39 -2.75
N THR A 401 19.17 -2.50 -2.11
CA THR A 401 20.10 -3.38 -1.37
C THR A 401 20.73 -4.48 -2.23
N ARG A 402 20.48 -4.45 -3.55
CA ARG A 402 20.99 -5.44 -4.51
C ARG A 402 20.51 -6.88 -4.26
N LEU A 403 19.44 -7.08 -3.52
CA LEU A 403 18.79 -8.40 -3.36
C LEU A 403 18.14 -8.87 -4.67
N ILE A 404 17.58 -7.93 -5.44
CA ILE A 404 17.00 -8.14 -6.77
C ILE A 404 17.44 -6.99 -7.70
N PRO A 405 17.29 -7.12 -9.03
CA PRO A 405 17.53 -6.01 -9.95
C PRO A 405 16.66 -4.79 -9.63
N MET A 406 17.22 -3.59 -9.83
CA MET A 406 16.51 -2.34 -9.57
C MET A 406 15.31 -2.16 -10.52
N SER A 407 14.21 -1.63 -9.99
CA SER A 407 12.91 -1.57 -10.67
C SER A 407 12.41 -0.16 -10.99
N GLY A 408 13.03 0.88 -10.44
CA GLY A 408 12.65 2.29 -10.66
C GLY A 408 11.34 2.72 -9.98
N MET A 409 10.80 1.93 -9.04
CA MET A 409 9.59 2.28 -8.30
C MET A 409 9.89 3.17 -7.08
N THR A 410 8.93 4.01 -6.71
CA THR A 410 9.02 4.85 -5.51
C THR A 410 8.65 4.07 -4.25
N THR A 411 9.38 4.30 -3.15
CA THR A 411 8.99 3.80 -1.82
C THR A 411 7.73 4.55 -1.34
N PRO A 412 6.62 3.83 -1.01
CA PRO A 412 5.37 4.48 -0.62
C PRO A 412 5.54 5.43 0.57
N PHE A 413 5.07 6.67 0.48
CA PHE A 413 5.15 7.70 1.54
C PHE A 413 6.54 8.30 1.83
N LEU A 414 7.64 7.62 1.46
CA LEU A 414 9.00 8.12 1.72
C LEU A 414 9.55 8.91 0.53
N ALA A 415 9.63 8.25 -0.63
CA ALA A 415 10.25 8.80 -1.83
C ALA A 415 9.49 10.01 -2.41
N LEU A 416 10.25 10.88 -3.08
CA LEU A 416 9.72 11.88 -3.98
C LEU A 416 8.95 11.20 -5.11
N GLY A 417 7.66 11.54 -5.24
CA GLY A 417 6.80 10.91 -6.22
C GLY A 417 5.35 11.33 -6.03
N GLY A 418 4.98 12.47 -6.62
CA GLY A 418 3.68 13.09 -6.36
C GLY A 418 2.48 12.16 -6.60
N SER A 419 2.46 11.48 -7.75
CA SER A 419 1.38 10.53 -8.09
C SER A 419 1.33 9.33 -7.15
N SER A 420 2.50 8.76 -6.87
CA SER A 420 2.61 7.62 -5.96
C SER A 420 2.15 7.99 -4.56
N LEU A 421 2.57 9.16 -4.04
CA LEU A 421 2.15 9.66 -2.74
C LEU A 421 0.63 9.84 -2.67
N VAL A 422 0.04 10.52 -3.66
CA VAL A 422 -1.41 10.77 -3.71
C VAL A 422 -2.22 9.47 -3.79
N MET A 423 -1.80 8.52 -4.63
CA MET A 423 -2.49 7.22 -4.75
C MET A 423 -2.28 6.33 -3.52
N ASN A 424 -1.11 6.39 -2.87
CA ASN A 424 -0.90 5.67 -1.62
C ASN A 424 -1.76 6.22 -0.47
N TRP A 425 -2.05 7.53 -0.45
CA TRP A 425 -3.06 8.10 0.45
C TRP A 425 -4.48 7.57 0.15
N ALA A 426 -4.86 7.44 -1.13
CA ALA A 426 -6.13 6.78 -1.49
C ALA A 426 -6.18 5.30 -1.07
N LEU A 427 -5.07 4.57 -1.23
CA LEU A 427 -4.93 3.19 -0.76
C LEU A 427 -5.13 3.10 0.77
N VAL A 428 -4.53 4.00 1.54
CA VAL A 428 -4.70 4.05 3.01
C VAL A 428 -6.12 4.41 3.40
N ALA A 429 -6.81 5.29 2.66
CA ALA A 429 -8.23 5.57 2.89
C ALA A 429 -9.09 4.31 2.77
N LEU A 430 -8.83 3.49 1.74
CA LEU A 430 -9.50 2.20 1.57
C LEU A 430 -9.15 1.22 2.71
N LEU A 431 -7.88 1.12 3.11
CA LEU A 431 -7.47 0.30 4.25
C LEU A 431 -8.14 0.74 5.56
N ILE A 432 -8.26 2.04 5.82
CA ILE A 432 -8.96 2.58 6.99
C ILE A 432 -10.45 2.23 6.94
N ARG A 433 -11.10 2.37 5.78
CA ARG A 433 -12.51 1.96 5.59
C ARG A 433 -12.72 0.47 5.85
N LEU A 434 -11.83 -0.38 5.35
CA LEU A 434 -11.87 -1.84 5.56
C LEU A 434 -11.61 -2.19 7.02
N SER A 435 -10.68 -1.48 7.66
CA SER A 435 -10.35 -1.66 9.07
C SER A 435 -11.48 -1.25 10.01
N ASP A 436 -12.23 -0.21 9.66
CA ASP A 436 -13.47 0.18 10.34
C ASP A 436 -14.54 -0.91 10.20
N ALA A 437 -14.76 -1.41 8.97
CA ALA A 437 -15.68 -2.51 8.73
C ALA A 437 -15.33 -3.78 9.52
N ALA A 438 -14.03 -4.07 9.68
CA ALA A 438 -13.52 -5.21 10.46
C ALA A 438 -13.86 -5.10 11.96
N ARG A 439 -13.79 -3.90 12.53
CA ARG A 439 -13.94 -3.65 13.98
C ARG A 439 -15.30 -3.14 14.41
N ARG A 440 -16.17 -2.81 13.46
CA ARG A 440 -17.50 -2.30 13.77
C ARG A 440 -18.31 -3.38 14.52
N PRO A 441 -19.00 -3.03 15.63
CA PRO A 441 -19.87 -3.97 16.33
C PRO A 441 -20.94 -4.52 15.38
N ALA A 442 -21.34 -5.78 15.57
CA ALA A 442 -22.54 -6.29 14.91
C ALA A 442 -23.73 -5.38 15.29
N PRO A 443 -24.66 -5.09 14.37
CA PRO A 443 -25.93 -4.50 14.76
C PRO A 443 -26.55 -5.37 15.84
N THR A 444 -26.87 -4.80 17.01
CA THR A 444 -27.64 -5.49 18.03
C THR A 444 -28.94 -5.92 17.38
N ALA A 445 -29.23 -7.21 17.34
CA ALA A 445 -30.53 -7.68 16.89
C ALA A 445 -31.57 -7.00 17.80
N THR A 446 -32.41 -6.14 17.23
CA THR A 446 -33.58 -5.66 17.95
C THR A 446 -34.32 -6.92 18.39
N PRO A 447 -34.64 -7.12 19.69
CA PRO A 447 -35.46 -8.25 20.08
C PRO A 447 -36.72 -8.17 19.24
N SER A 448 -36.89 -9.12 18.32
CA SER A 448 -38.20 -9.34 17.75
C SER A 448 -39.04 -9.74 18.94
N PHE A 449 -39.94 -8.87 19.37
CA PHE A 449 -41.11 -9.34 20.07
C PHE A 449 -41.77 -10.29 19.07
N SER A 450 -41.47 -11.59 19.17
CA SER A 450 -42.44 -12.55 18.74
C SER A 450 -43.64 -12.21 19.62
N ASP A 451 -44.71 -11.73 18.99
CA ASP A 451 -46.03 -12.09 19.48
C ASP A 451 -46.02 -13.62 19.47
N ASP A 452 -45.51 -14.20 20.54
CA ASP A 452 -45.80 -15.56 20.92
C ASP A 452 -47.31 -15.56 20.97
N ALA A 453 -47.89 -16.05 19.87
CA ALA A 453 -49.29 -16.33 19.73
C ALA A 453 -49.69 -17.01 21.04
N VAL A 454 -50.42 -16.24 21.86
CA VAL A 454 -51.09 -16.74 23.05
C VAL A 454 -52.06 -17.77 22.50
N THR A 455 -51.58 -19.00 22.39
CA THR A 455 -52.38 -20.14 22.01
C THR A 455 -53.20 -20.38 23.26
N GLN A 456 -54.29 -19.63 23.37
CA GLN A 456 -55.27 -19.76 24.42
C GLN A 456 -55.86 -21.15 24.27
N VAL A 457 -55.33 -22.10 25.04
CA VAL A 457 -55.95 -23.40 25.23
C VAL A 457 -57.25 -23.13 25.96
N VAL A 458 -58.34 -22.96 25.22
CA VAL A 458 -59.69 -22.92 25.78
C VAL A 458 -59.97 -24.33 26.30
N ARG A 459 -59.72 -24.54 27.59
CA ARG A 459 -60.27 -25.68 28.32
C ARG A 459 -61.69 -25.35 28.78
N VAL A 460 -62.62 -25.93 28.03
CA VAL A 460 -63.80 -26.70 28.48
C VAL A 460 -64.90 -25.96 29.25
N ARG A 461 -66.13 -26.03 28.70
CA ARG A 461 -67.21 -26.77 29.37
C ARG A 461 -68.14 -27.44 28.38
#